data_AF-A0A9W6ZNB7-F1
#
_entry.id   AF-A0A9W6ZNB7-F1
#
_cell.length_a   1.000
_cell.length_b   1.000
_cell.length_c   1.000
_cell.angle_alpha   90.00
_cell.angle_beta   90.00
_cell.angle_gamma   90.00
#
_symmetry.space_group_name_H-M   'P 1'
#
loop_
_entity.id
_entity.type
_entity.pdbx_description
1 polymer ?
#
loop_
_entity_poly.entity_id
_entity_poly.type
_entity_poly.pdbx_seq_one_letter_code
_entity_poly.pdbx_strand_id
1 'polypeptide(L)'
;MGVKVMNIESVCDDAELLAENIRTVKLNTPDYKGTDPVAAVKDFNQRRENYKQAYEGLDDSDGAYVIIHDCKKFVISSIRGYLPLKIVHFVMNLHTLPRYFYFTRHGQSEYNLLGKIGGDSGLSSNGSEYAKRLASFAKDSICKDSSGKTVPSRLWTSTMNRTKDTATFIEHPTIQATYEDGSKEKHDWIQMRPMARRNLDELYAGTCDGMTYKEIEEVFPEEFKARQEDKLAYR
;
A
#
# COMPACT_ATOMS: atom_id res chain seq x y z
N MET A 1 -7.01 -23.82 28.41
CA MET A 1 -7.36 -23.15 27.14
C MET A 1 -6.24 -23.44 26.16
N GLY A 2 -6.51 -24.15 25.06
CA GLY A 2 -5.51 -24.45 24.04
C GLY A 2 -5.33 -23.26 23.08
N VAL A 3 -4.11 -23.08 22.58
CA VAL A 3 -3.83 -22.10 21.51
C VAL A 3 -4.22 -22.72 20.17
N LYS A 4 -4.89 -21.94 19.31
CA LYS A 4 -5.10 -22.34 17.92
C LYS A 4 -3.82 -22.08 17.13
N VAL A 5 -3.31 -23.11 16.47
CA VAL A 5 -2.11 -23.02 15.64
C VAL A 5 -2.53 -22.96 14.17
N MET A 6 -1.86 -22.09 13.41
CA MET A 6 -1.96 -21.99 11.96
C MET A 6 -0.54 -21.77 11.43
N ASN A 7 -0.09 -22.64 10.53
CA ASN A 7 1.26 -22.56 9.95
C ASN A 7 1.25 -21.71 8.66
N ILE A 8 2.31 -20.93 8.46
CA ILE A 8 2.53 -20.19 7.21
C ILE A 8 3.93 -20.54 6.74
N GLU A 9 4.00 -21.24 5.61
CA GLU A 9 5.24 -21.69 5.01
C GLU A 9 5.50 -20.90 3.73
N SER A 10 6.76 -20.47 3.53
CA SER A 10 7.20 -19.79 2.31
C SER A 10 8.29 -20.63 1.65
N VAL A 11 7.96 -21.16 0.47
CA VAL A 11 8.84 -21.97 -0.36
C VAL A 11 9.26 -21.11 -1.55
N CYS A 12 10.57 -21.03 -1.81
CA CYS A 12 11.13 -20.28 -2.92
C CYS A 12 12.15 -21.16 -3.64
N ASP A 13 11.75 -21.70 -4.79
CA ASP A 13 12.57 -22.53 -5.67
C ASP A 13 13.11 -21.71 -6.87
N ASP A 14 12.54 -20.53 -7.11
CA ASP A 14 13.02 -19.58 -8.12
C ASP A 14 14.40 -19.02 -7.72
N ALA A 15 15.43 -19.42 -8.47
CA ALA A 15 16.82 -19.05 -8.24
C ALA A 15 17.08 -17.54 -8.39
N GLU A 16 16.37 -16.86 -9.30
CA GLU A 16 16.53 -15.41 -9.52
C GLU A 16 15.90 -14.64 -8.36
N LEU A 17 14.68 -15.01 -7.96
CA LEU A 17 14.00 -14.42 -6.81
C LEU A 17 14.81 -14.59 -5.52
N LEU A 18 15.40 -15.77 -5.34
CA LEU A 18 16.24 -16.08 -4.19
C LEU A 18 17.52 -15.23 -4.17
N ALA A 19 18.19 -15.09 -5.32
CA ALA A 19 19.38 -14.25 -5.43
C ALA A 19 19.07 -12.78 -5.11
N GLU A 20 17.97 -12.26 -5.64
CA GLU A 20 17.54 -10.88 -5.39
C GLU A 20 17.18 -10.65 -3.92
N ASN A 21 16.44 -11.58 -3.30
CA ASN A 21 16.09 -11.52 -1.88
C ASN A 21 17.33 -11.54 -0.97
N ILE A 22 18.33 -12.36 -1.31
CA ILE A 22 19.60 -12.41 -0.57
C ILE A 22 20.29 -11.05 -0.66
N ARG A 23 20.41 -10.50 -1.88
CA ARG A 23 21.10 -9.23 -2.13
C ARG A 23 20.42 -8.03 -1.46
N THR A 24 19.10 -7.93 -1.57
CA THR A 24 18.33 -6.74 -1.13
C THR A 24 18.03 -6.74 0.35
N VAL A 25 17.71 -7.90 0.92
CA VAL A 25 17.26 -8.01 2.31
C VAL A 25 18.35 -8.57 3.21
N LYS A 26 18.94 -9.72 2.86
CA LYS A 26 19.81 -10.47 3.78
C LYS A 26 21.16 -9.78 4.02
N LEU A 27 21.75 -9.17 3.00
CA LEU A 27 23.00 -8.42 3.17
C LEU A 27 22.86 -7.16 4.05
N ASN A 28 21.63 -6.66 4.21
CA ASN A 28 21.33 -5.51 5.05
C ASN A 28 20.91 -5.90 6.48
N THR A 29 20.91 -7.19 6.82
CA THR A 29 20.61 -7.66 8.17
C THR A 29 21.78 -7.44 9.13
N PRO A 30 21.52 -7.35 10.45
CA PRO A 30 22.59 -7.24 11.44
C PRO A 30 23.67 -8.32 11.34
N ASP A 31 23.30 -9.53 10.91
CA ASP A 31 24.18 -10.70 10.76
C ASP A 31 25.35 -10.48 9.79
N TYR A 32 25.19 -9.61 8.78
CA TYR A 32 26.20 -9.37 7.73
C TYR A 32 26.69 -7.91 7.69
N LYS A 33 26.43 -7.13 8.74
CA LYS A 33 26.83 -5.73 8.80
C LYS A 33 28.35 -5.59 8.76
N GLY A 34 28.87 -4.93 7.73
CA GLY A 34 30.31 -4.70 7.55
C GLY A 34 31.07 -5.91 6.99
N THR A 35 30.37 -6.98 6.61
CA THR A 35 30.95 -8.12 5.90
C THR A 35 31.02 -7.82 4.40
N ASP A 36 32.03 -8.36 3.72
CA ASP A 36 32.10 -8.32 2.27
C ASP A 36 30.86 -8.99 1.63
N PRO A 37 30.18 -8.36 0.66
CA PRO A 37 28.98 -8.90 0.04
C PRO A 37 29.14 -10.29 -0.57
N VAL A 38 30.30 -10.60 -1.17
CA VAL A 38 30.55 -11.90 -1.82
C VAL A 38 30.71 -12.98 -0.75
N ALA A 39 31.46 -12.68 0.32
CA ALA A 39 31.61 -13.57 1.46
C ALA A 39 30.26 -13.85 2.16
N ALA A 40 29.44 -12.82 2.35
CA ALA A 40 28.12 -12.93 2.97
C ALA A 40 27.15 -13.80 2.15
N VAL A 41 27.12 -13.63 0.82
CA VAL A 41 26.31 -14.49 -0.08
C VAL A 41 26.77 -15.95 0.01
N LYS A 42 28.08 -16.20 0.05
CA LYS A 42 28.63 -17.56 0.15
C LYS A 42 28.23 -18.23 1.47
N ASP A 43 28.41 -17.53 2.59
CA ASP A 43 28.03 -18.04 3.92
C ASP A 43 26.53 -18.33 4.01
N PHE A 44 25.69 -17.40 3.53
CA PHE A 44 24.24 -17.58 3.51
C PHE A 44 23.81 -18.81 2.70
N ASN A 45 24.41 -19.02 1.52
CA ASN A 45 24.13 -20.19 0.69
C ASN A 45 24.55 -21.48 1.40
N GLN A 46 25.71 -21.52 2.05
CA GLN A 46 26.14 -22.68 2.83
C GLN A 46 25.17 -22.99 3.96
N ARG A 47 24.75 -21.97 4.71
CA ARG A 47 23.77 -22.10 5.79
C ARG A 47 22.44 -22.65 5.28
N ARG A 48 21.98 -22.21 4.10
CA ARG A 48 20.77 -22.72 3.44
C ARG A 48 20.90 -24.20 3.08
N GLU A 49 22.02 -24.61 2.48
CA GLU A 49 22.24 -26.03 2.12
C GLU A 49 22.27 -26.93 3.35
N ASN A 50 22.72 -26.44 4.50
CA ASN A 50 22.63 -27.17 5.77
C ASN A 50 21.17 -27.34 6.22
N TYR A 51 20.33 -26.30 6.13
CA TYR A 51 18.90 -26.42 6.49
C TYR A 51 18.14 -27.36 5.55
N LYS A 52 18.46 -27.37 4.25
CA LYS A 52 17.81 -28.26 3.27
C LYS A 52 17.97 -29.74 3.61
N GLN A 53 19.05 -30.14 4.28
CA GLN A 53 19.30 -31.55 4.64
C GLN A 53 18.31 -32.10 5.68
N ALA A 54 17.71 -31.21 6.48
CA ALA A 54 16.79 -31.57 7.56
C ALA A 54 15.41 -30.91 7.40
N TYR A 55 15.13 -30.32 6.24
CA TYR A 55 13.88 -29.63 5.99
C TYR A 55 12.77 -30.63 5.67
N GLU A 56 11.70 -30.58 6.46
CA GLU A 56 10.45 -31.30 6.25
C GLU A 56 9.37 -30.24 6.00
N GLY A 57 8.78 -30.24 4.81
CA GLY A 57 7.71 -29.31 4.45
C GLY A 57 6.37 -29.71 5.06
N LEU A 58 5.41 -28.79 5.08
CA LEU A 58 4.09 -29.05 5.66
C LEU A 58 3.30 -30.08 4.86
N ASP A 59 2.56 -30.94 5.56
CA ASP A 59 1.64 -31.91 4.99
C ASP A 59 0.25 -31.90 5.66
N ASP A 60 -0.65 -32.79 5.23
CA ASP A 60 -2.02 -32.85 5.73
C ASP A 60 -2.13 -33.12 7.25
N SER A 61 -1.07 -33.64 7.88
CA SER A 61 -1.02 -33.89 9.32
C SER A 61 -0.76 -32.62 10.16
N ASP A 62 -0.26 -31.54 9.54
CA ASP A 62 0.01 -30.24 10.19
C ASP A 62 -1.24 -29.38 10.42
N GLY A 63 -2.40 -29.85 9.97
CA GLY A 63 -3.69 -29.20 10.18
C GLY A 63 -3.85 -27.93 9.35
N ALA A 64 -4.00 -26.78 10.02
CA ALA A 64 -4.33 -25.52 9.38
C ALA A 64 -3.08 -24.80 8.86
N TYR A 65 -2.94 -24.66 7.54
CA TYR A 65 -1.76 -24.00 6.97
C TYR A 65 -2.00 -23.27 5.65
N VAL A 66 -1.04 -22.40 5.32
CA VAL A 66 -0.86 -21.79 4.00
C VAL A 66 0.59 -21.96 3.56
N ILE A 67 0.81 -22.57 2.39
CA ILE A 67 2.11 -22.65 1.73
C ILE A 67 2.13 -21.64 0.58
N ILE A 68 3.15 -20.80 0.53
CA ILE A 68 3.39 -19.79 -0.51
C ILE A 68 4.57 -20.25 -1.35
N HIS A 69 4.34 -20.65 -2.59
CA HIS A 69 5.39 -21.02 -3.55
C HIS A 69 5.72 -19.84 -4.46
N ASP A 70 6.96 -19.38 -4.41
CA ASP A 70 7.55 -18.32 -5.24
C ASP A 70 6.70 -17.04 -5.28
N CYS A 71 5.92 -16.79 -4.23
CA CYS A 71 4.92 -15.71 -4.14
C CYS A 71 3.85 -15.72 -5.25
N LYS A 72 3.68 -16.83 -5.97
CA LYS A 72 2.76 -16.97 -7.12
C LYS A 72 1.67 -18.00 -6.89
N LYS A 73 1.99 -19.12 -6.23
CA LYS A 73 1.06 -20.22 -5.97
C LYS A 73 0.84 -20.38 -4.47
N PHE A 74 -0.42 -20.59 -4.09
CA PHE A 74 -0.82 -20.76 -2.70
C PHE A 74 -1.49 -22.13 -2.52
N VAL A 75 -1.08 -22.89 -1.51
CA VAL A 75 -1.75 -24.13 -1.07
C VAL A 75 -2.32 -23.88 0.31
N ILE A 76 -3.62 -24.12 0.47
CA ILE A 76 -4.37 -23.78 1.69
C ILE A 76 -5.07 -25.04 2.19
N SER A 77 -4.85 -25.40 3.45
CA SER A 77 -5.48 -26.58 4.07
C SER A 77 -6.09 -26.25 5.43
N SER A 78 -7.23 -26.86 5.70
CA SER A 78 -7.94 -26.86 6.99
C SER A 78 -8.17 -25.49 7.66
N ILE A 79 -8.21 -24.40 6.89
CA ILE A 79 -8.48 -23.05 7.40
C ILE A 79 -9.96 -22.90 7.76
N ARG A 80 -10.25 -22.66 9.05
CA ARG A 80 -11.61 -22.48 9.56
C ARG A 80 -11.69 -21.30 10.53
N GLY A 81 -12.75 -20.50 10.39
CA GLY A 81 -13.04 -19.36 11.26
C GLY A 81 -12.51 -18.03 10.73
N TYR A 82 -12.98 -16.94 11.35
CA TYR A 82 -12.81 -15.59 10.83
C TYR A 82 -11.34 -15.14 10.75
N LEU A 83 -10.57 -15.28 11.84
CA LEU A 83 -9.20 -14.77 11.89
C LEU A 83 -8.25 -15.52 10.91
N PRO A 84 -8.20 -16.86 10.87
CA PRO A 84 -7.40 -17.59 9.88
C PRO A 84 -7.76 -17.23 8.43
N LEU A 85 -9.06 -17.09 8.10
CA LEU A 85 -9.50 -16.66 6.77
C LEU A 85 -9.00 -15.25 6.42
N LYS A 86 -9.00 -14.31 7.39
CA LYS A 86 -8.45 -12.96 7.20
C LYS A 86 -6.93 -12.99 7.00
N ILE A 87 -6.22 -13.87 7.71
CA ILE A 87 -4.78 -14.07 7.53
C ILE A 87 -4.50 -14.59 6.12
N VAL A 88 -5.19 -15.64 5.67
CA VAL A 88 -5.05 -16.17 4.30
C VAL A 88 -5.31 -15.08 3.27
N HIS A 89 -6.41 -14.34 3.41
CA HIS A 89 -6.72 -13.24 2.52
C HIS A 89 -5.60 -12.19 2.49
N PHE A 90 -5.05 -11.81 3.64
CA PHE A 90 -3.94 -10.85 3.70
C PHE A 90 -2.69 -11.41 2.99
N VAL A 91 -2.29 -12.63 3.32
CA VAL A 91 -1.11 -13.31 2.76
C VAL A 91 -1.19 -13.44 1.24
N MET A 92 -2.35 -13.83 0.71
CA MET A 92 -2.57 -13.96 -0.73
C MET A 92 -2.48 -12.63 -1.51
N ASN A 93 -2.58 -11.50 -0.82
CA ASN A 93 -2.49 -10.17 -1.43
C ASN A 93 -1.13 -9.50 -1.19
N LEU A 94 -0.17 -10.18 -0.55
CA LEU A 94 1.19 -9.68 -0.39
C LEU A 94 1.95 -9.73 -1.71
N HIS A 95 2.82 -8.75 -1.92
CA HIS A 95 3.74 -8.69 -3.05
C HIS A 95 5.16 -8.51 -2.54
N THR A 96 6.13 -9.08 -3.27
CA THR A 96 7.57 -8.97 -2.95
C THR A 96 8.30 -7.97 -3.82
N LEU A 97 7.71 -7.58 -4.96
CA LEU A 97 8.30 -6.58 -5.85
C LEU A 97 8.22 -5.18 -5.23
N PRO A 98 9.28 -4.35 -5.34
CA PRO A 98 9.25 -2.96 -4.91
C PRO A 98 8.14 -2.17 -5.61
N ARG A 99 7.36 -1.42 -4.83
CA ARG A 99 6.34 -0.49 -5.33
C ARG A 99 6.42 0.83 -4.58
N TYR A 100 6.12 1.92 -5.27
CA TYR A 100 6.07 3.24 -4.68
C TYR A 100 4.62 3.66 -4.49
N PHE A 101 4.29 4.08 -3.27
CA PHE A 101 2.99 4.66 -2.94
C PHE A 101 3.20 6.14 -2.61
N TYR A 102 2.52 7.00 -3.37
CA TYR A 102 2.52 8.44 -3.15
C TYR A 102 1.21 8.85 -2.50
N PHE A 103 1.30 9.51 -1.35
CA PHE A 103 0.14 10.02 -0.63
C PHE A 103 0.21 11.55 -0.59
N THR A 104 -0.89 12.18 -0.96
CA THR A 104 -1.11 13.60 -0.73
C THR A 104 -2.57 13.86 -0.42
N ARG A 105 -2.84 14.97 0.27
CA ARG A 105 -4.20 15.50 0.38
C ARG A 105 -4.60 16.17 -0.93
N HIS A 106 -5.88 16.53 -1.04
CA HIS A 106 -6.30 17.51 -2.04
C HIS A 106 -5.55 18.84 -1.84
N GLY A 107 -5.45 19.65 -2.91
CA GLY A 107 -5.04 21.04 -2.80
C GLY A 107 -5.93 21.79 -1.81
N GLN A 108 -5.44 22.90 -1.26
CA GLN A 108 -6.20 23.71 -0.30
C GLN A 108 -7.61 24.02 -0.83
N SER A 109 -8.64 23.73 -0.04
CA SER A 109 -10.03 24.02 -0.39
C SER A 109 -10.51 25.35 0.20
N GLU A 110 -11.65 25.86 -0.27
CA GLU A 110 -12.30 27.04 0.31
C GLU A 110 -12.63 26.83 1.79
N TYR A 111 -13.08 25.64 2.19
CA TYR A 111 -13.32 25.33 3.60
C TYR A 111 -12.04 25.31 4.43
N ASN A 112 -10.88 24.95 3.84
CA ASN A 112 -9.62 25.08 4.56
C ASN A 112 -9.27 26.55 4.86
N LEU A 113 -9.57 27.48 3.94
CA LEU A 113 -9.37 28.92 4.19
C LEU A 113 -10.29 29.45 5.30
N LEU A 114 -11.53 28.96 5.33
CA LEU A 114 -12.51 29.35 6.33
C LEU A 114 -12.35 28.60 7.67
N GLY A 115 -11.43 27.64 7.77
CA GLY A 115 -11.25 26.81 8.96
C GLY A 115 -12.40 25.83 9.24
N LYS A 116 -13.19 25.51 8.21
CA LYS A 116 -14.35 24.62 8.27
C LYS A 116 -13.95 23.16 8.04
N ILE A 117 -14.59 22.24 8.76
CA ILE A 117 -14.39 20.79 8.61
C ILE A 117 -15.44 20.17 7.69
N GLY A 118 -15.15 18.99 7.16
CA GLY A 118 -16.09 18.23 6.34
C GLY A 118 -16.43 18.94 5.01
N GLY A 119 -17.69 18.79 4.59
CA GLY A 119 -18.23 19.39 3.38
C GLY A 119 -17.62 18.89 2.07
N ASP A 120 -17.99 19.54 0.98
CA ASP A 120 -17.50 19.22 -0.36
C ASP A 120 -17.13 20.47 -1.19
N SER A 121 -16.51 21.44 -0.53
CA SER A 121 -16.04 22.67 -1.17
C SER A 121 -14.98 22.37 -2.24
N GLY A 122 -14.96 23.15 -3.33
CA GLY A 122 -13.90 23.13 -4.33
C GLY A 122 -12.56 23.68 -3.84
N LEU A 123 -11.58 23.71 -4.74
CA LEU A 123 -10.25 24.24 -4.48
C LEU A 123 -10.21 25.77 -4.39
N SER A 124 -9.32 26.28 -3.55
CA SER A 124 -8.91 27.68 -3.59
C SER A 124 -7.97 27.97 -4.76
N SER A 125 -7.61 29.24 -4.95
CA SER A 125 -6.59 29.64 -5.94
C SER A 125 -5.26 28.93 -5.68
N ASN A 126 -4.84 28.81 -4.41
CA ASN A 126 -3.63 28.08 -4.04
C ASN A 126 -3.79 26.56 -4.25
N GLY A 127 -4.97 26.00 -3.96
CA GLY A 127 -5.26 24.60 -4.26
C GLY A 127 -5.18 24.28 -5.75
N SER A 128 -5.65 25.20 -6.59
CA SER A 128 -5.58 25.07 -8.05
C SER A 128 -4.14 25.14 -8.57
N GLU A 129 -3.29 25.99 -7.99
CA GLU A 129 -1.86 26.04 -8.31
C GLU A 129 -1.14 24.77 -7.86
N TYR A 130 -1.49 24.24 -6.69
CA TYR A 130 -1.00 22.94 -6.23
C TYR A 130 -1.35 21.80 -7.21
N ALA A 131 -2.60 21.76 -7.71
CA ALA A 131 -3.07 20.76 -8.66
C ALA A 131 -2.22 20.72 -9.95
N LYS A 132 -1.86 21.90 -10.48
CA LYS A 132 -1.00 22.01 -11.67
C LYS A 132 0.40 21.47 -11.41
N ARG A 133 1.00 21.82 -10.27
CA ARG A 133 2.34 21.35 -9.87
C ARG A 133 2.35 19.85 -9.61
N LEU A 134 1.29 19.32 -9.01
CA LEU A 134 1.11 17.88 -8.80
C LEU A 134 1.05 17.14 -10.13
N ALA A 135 0.37 17.70 -11.15
CA ALA A 135 0.34 17.10 -12.48
C ALA A 135 1.73 17.03 -13.13
N SER A 136 2.53 18.11 -13.05
CA SER A 136 3.92 18.09 -13.50
C SER A 136 4.76 17.06 -12.74
N PHE A 137 4.64 17.03 -11.41
CA PHE A 137 5.35 16.06 -10.58
C PHE A 137 4.93 14.61 -10.90
N ALA A 138 3.65 14.36 -11.14
CA ALA A 138 3.15 13.04 -11.51
C ALA A 138 3.78 12.57 -12.82
N LYS A 139 3.83 13.45 -13.84
CA LYS A 139 4.44 13.15 -15.13
C LYS A 139 5.95 12.91 -15.04
N ASP A 140 6.65 13.72 -14.26
CA ASP A 140 8.11 13.74 -14.25
C ASP A 140 8.76 12.83 -13.21
N SER A 141 8.04 12.51 -12.13
CA SER A 141 8.57 11.73 -11.00
C SER A 141 7.79 10.45 -10.73
N ILE A 142 6.45 10.49 -10.71
CA ILE A 142 5.64 9.29 -10.38
C ILE A 142 5.62 8.31 -11.55
N CYS A 143 5.42 8.81 -12.76
CA CYS A 143 5.28 8.00 -13.97
C CYS A 143 6.62 7.52 -14.54
N LYS A 144 7.74 7.75 -13.85
CA LYS A 144 9.08 7.39 -14.30
C LYS A 144 9.83 6.62 -13.23
N ASP A 145 10.64 5.64 -13.62
CA ASP A 145 11.59 4.99 -12.73
C ASP A 145 12.88 5.82 -12.57
N SER A 146 13.83 5.32 -11.76
CA SER A 146 15.12 5.97 -11.51
C SER A 146 15.98 6.17 -12.76
N SER A 147 15.70 5.47 -13.86
CA SER A 147 16.37 5.64 -15.16
C SER A 147 15.66 6.63 -16.08
N GLY A 148 14.51 7.17 -15.66
CA GLY A 148 13.67 8.05 -16.44
C GLY A 148 12.73 7.32 -17.41
N LYS A 149 12.67 5.98 -17.36
CA LYS A 149 11.77 5.19 -18.20
C LYS A 149 10.35 5.27 -17.66
N THR A 150 9.38 5.42 -18.56
CA THR A 150 7.95 5.43 -18.21
C THR A 150 7.53 4.12 -17.57
N VAL A 151 6.86 4.20 -16.42
CA VAL A 151 6.30 3.06 -15.69
C VAL A 151 4.80 3.21 -15.48
N PRO A 152 4.02 2.11 -15.54
CA PRO A 152 2.59 2.12 -15.25
C PRO A 152 2.30 2.66 -13.85
N SER A 153 1.39 3.63 -13.74
CA SER A 153 0.98 4.27 -12.49
C SER A 153 -0.53 4.41 -12.42
N ARG A 154 -1.09 4.30 -11.20
CA ARG A 154 -2.53 4.40 -10.92
C ARG A 154 -2.82 5.67 -10.10
N LEU A 155 -3.99 6.26 -10.34
CA LEU A 155 -4.46 7.44 -9.63
C LEU A 155 -5.76 7.11 -8.87
N TRP A 156 -5.74 7.28 -7.55
CA TRP A 156 -6.93 7.19 -6.72
C TRP A 156 -7.28 8.55 -6.13
N THR A 157 -8.56 8.88 -6.15
CA THR A 157 -9.12 10.04 -5.47
C THR A 157 -10.24 9.58 -4.54
N SER A 158 -10.65 10.45 -3.62
CA SER A 158 -11.95 10.29 -2.97
C SER A 158 -13.08 10.59 -3.96
N THR A 159 -14.33 10.49 -3.51
CA THR A 159 -15.48 10.97 -4.29
C THR A 159 -15.72 12.47 -4.16
N MET A 160 -15.01 13.16 -3.26
CA MET A 160 -15.14 14.60 -3.00
C MET A 160 -14.52 15.46 -4.11
N ASN A 161 -15.18 16.56 -4.44
CA ASN A 161 -14.83 17.49 -5.52
C ASN A 161 -13.38 17.97 -5.41
N ARG A 162 -12.95 18.45 -4.25
CA ARG A 162 -11.57 18.90 -4.02
C ARG A 162 -10.49 17.89 -4.42
N THR A 163 -10.71 16.59 -4.23
CA THR A 163 -9.74 15.57 -4.65
C THR A 163 -9.77 15.32 -6.16
N LYS A 164 -10.96 15.40 -6.78
CA LYS A 164 -11.12 15.29 -8.24
C LYS A 164 -10.49 16.50 -8.93
N ASP A 165 -10.79 17.70 -8.45
CA ASP A 165 -10.25 18.98 -8.93
C ASP A 165 -8.71 19.01 -8.84
N THR A 166 -8.15 18.45 -7.77
CA THR A 166 -6.69 18.35 -7.59
C THR A 166 -6.04 17.48 -8.67
N ALA A 167 -6.78 16.47 -9.16
CA ALA A 167 -6.30 15.55 -10.18
C ALA A 167 -6.60 16.00 -11.61
N THR A 168 -7.40 17.07 -11.82
CA THR A 168 -7.90 17.49 -13.14
C THR A 168 -6.82 17.74 -14.18
N PHE A 169 -5.63 18.18 -13.76
CA PHE A 169 -4.52 18.46 -14.69
C PHE A 169 -3.62 17.25 -14.98
N ILE A 170 -3.87 16.10 -14.34
CA ILE A 170 -3.08 14.87 -14.56
C ILE A 170 -3.51 14.24 -15.89
N GLU A 171 -2.55 14.09 -16.82
CA GLU A 171 -2.81 13.49 -18.13
C GLU A 171 -3.01 11.97 -18.04
N HIS A 172 -3.81 11.41 -18.96
CA HIS A 172 -4.10 9.97 -19.03
C HIS A 172 -3.74 9.34 -20.38
N PRO A 173 -2.47 9.42 -20.83
CA PRO A 173 -2.07 8.81 -22.09
C PRO A 173 -2.16 7.28 -22.03
N THR A 174 -2.46 6.65 -23.16
CA THR A 174 -2.29 5.21 -23.33
C THR A 174 -0.83 4.91 -23.61
N ILE A 175 -0.25 3.98 -22.85
CA ILE A 175 1.12 3.47 -23.02
C ILE A 175 1.10 1.95 -23.18
N GLN A 176 2.18 1.39 -23.72
CA GLN A 176 2.41 -0.04 -23.75
C GLN A 176 3.10 -0.49 -22.45
N ALA A 177 2.47 -1.38 -21.69
CA ALA A 177 2.99 -1.92 -20.45
C ALA A 177 3.15 -3.45 -20.55
N THR A 178 4.11 -4.01 -19.83
CA THR A 178 4.22 -5.47 -19.64
C THR A 178 3.42 -5.90 -18.43
N TYR A 179 2.86 -7.11 -18.49
CA TYR A 179 2.16 -7.67 -17.33
C TYR A 179 3.12 -7.93 -16.16
N GLU A 180 2.57 -7.88 -14.95
CA GLU A 180 3.31 -8.17 -13.71
C GLU A 180 3.51 -9.68 -13.47
N ASP A 181 2.97 -10.53 -14.34
CA ASP A 181 3.06 -12.00 -14.26
C ASP A 181 4.40 -12.56 -14.81
N GLY A 182 5.28 -11.69 -15.31
CA GLY A 182 6.56 -12.05 -15.91
C GLY A 182 6.48 -12.39 -17.40
N SER A 183 5.29 -12.30 -18.01
CA SER A 183 5.17 -12.39 -19.47
C SER A 183 5.81 -11.17 -20.15
N LYS A 184 6.42 -11.40 -21.32
CA LYS A 184 6.98 -10.33 -22.16
C LYS A 184 5.93 -9.69 -23.07
N GLU A 185 4.68 -10.11 -22.94
CA GLU A 185 3.57 -9.56 -23.70
C GLU A 185 3.28 -8.12 -23.25
N LYS A 186 2.93 -7.28 -24.23
CA LYS A 186 2.57 -5.89 -23.98
C LYS A 186 1.07 -5.72 -24.13
N HIS A 187 0.51 -4.82 -23.34
CA HIS A 187 -0.89 -4.44 -23.42
C HIS A 187 -1.06 -2.93 -23.26
N ASP A 188 -2.23 -2.45 -23.69
CA ASP A 188 -2.63 -1.06 -23.51
C ASP A 188 -2.86 -0.77 -22.02
N TRP A 189 -2.19 0.27 -21.52
CA TRP A 189 -2.34 0.78 -20.17
C TRP A 189 -2.71 2.26 -20.23
N ILE A 190 -3.81 2.64 -19.58
CA ILE A 190 -4.20 4.05 -19.43
C ILE A 190 -3.50 4.61 -18.20
N GLN A 191 -2.53 5.48 -18.41
CA GLN A 191 -1.71 6.02 -17.34
C GLN A 191 -2.52 6.90 -16.39
N MET A 192 -2.29 6.73 -15.09
CA MET A 192 -2.99 7.48 -14.05
C MET A 192 -4.52 7.45 -14.19
N ARG A 193 -5.11 6.36 -14.72
CA ARG A 193 -6.56 6.24 -14.92
C ARG A 193 -7.32 6.65 -13.65
N PRO A 194 -8.21 7.66 -13.71
CA PRO A 194 -8.93 8.13 -12.53
C PRO A 194 -9.80 7.04 -11.92
N MET A 195 -9.67 6.83 -10.61
CA MET A 195 -10.55 5.94 -9.85
C MET A 195 -10.97 6.63 -8.55
N ALA A 196 -12.22 7.09 -8.50
CA ALA A 196 -12.81 7.62 -7.28
C ALA A 196 -13.20 6.49 -6.32
N ARG A 197 -12.82 6.63 -5.05
CA ARG A 197 -12.99 5.62 -4.00
C ARG A 197 -13.70 6.24 -2.80
N ARG A 198 -14.93 5.78 -2.53
CA ARG A 198 -15.73 6.28 -1.39
C ARG A 198 -15.08 6.01 -0.02
N ASN A 199 -14.30 4.94 0.09
CA ASN A 199 -13.53 4.64 1.29
C ASN A 199 -12.31 5.55 1.49
N LEU A 200 -12.04 6.49 0.58
CA LEU A 200 -11.07 7.56 0.73
C LEU A 200 -11.74 8.92 1.01
N ASP A 201 -13.06 8.97 1.15
CA ASP A 201 -13.76 10.18 1.56
C ASP A 201 -13.30 10.60 2.97
N GLU A 202 -13.26 11.91 3.21
CA GLU A 202 -12.96 12.47 4.52
C GLU A 202 -13.95 11.94 5.58
N LEU A 203 -13.50 11.88 6.83
CA LEU A 203 -14.34 11.51 7.95
C LEU A 203 -15.61 12.37 7.97
N TYR A 204 -16.75 11.71 8.04
CA TYR A 204 -18.04 12.37 8.13
C TYR A 204 -18.21 12.97 9.53
N ALA A 205 -18.33 14.29 9.60
CA ALA A 205 -18.46 15.04 10.86
C ALA A 205 -19.90 15.11 11.40
N GLY A 206 -20.85 14.40 10.78
CA GLY A 206 -22.24 14.37 11.22
C GLY A 206 -22.88 15.76 11.19
N THR A 207 -23.49 16.16 12.32
CA THR A 207 -24.11 17.48 12.50
C THR A 207 -23.10 18.63 12.50
N CYS A 208 -21.82 18.34 12.71
CA CYS A 208 -20.74 19.34 12.71
C CYS A 208 -20.15 19.62 11.32
N ASP A 209 -20.69 19.00 10.26
CA ASP A 209 -20.21 19.19 8.89
C ASP A 209 -20.36 20.66 8.42
N GLY A 210 -19.29 21.25 7.91
CA GLY A 210 -19.25 22.64 7.47
C GLY A 210 -19.08 23.68 8.59
N MET A 211 -18.89 23.24 9.84
CA MET A 211 -18.59 24.13 10.97
C MET A 211 -17.07 24.31 11.14
N THR A 212 -16.68 25.42 11.75
CA THR A 212 -15.34 25.63 12.30
C THR A 212 -15.21 24.98 13.67
N TYR A 213 -13.98 24.70 14.11
CA TYR A 213 -13.76 24.16 15.46
C TYR A 213 -14.30 25.08 16.57
N LYS A 214 -14.24 26.40 16.37
CA LYS A 214 -14.77 27.38 17.31
C LYS A 214 -16.29 27.31 17.42
N GLU A 215 -16.99 27.22 16.28
CA GLU A 215 -18.44 27.03 16.27
C GLU A 215 -18.84 25.70 16.93
N ILE A 216 -18.05 24.63 16.75
CA ILE A 216 -18.30 23.33 17.41
C ILE A 216 -18.12 23.45 18.92
N GLU A 217 -17.08 24.13 19.40
CA GLU A 217 -16.85 24.35 20.82
C GLU A 217 -17.97 25.19 21.46
N GLU A 218 -18.50 26.18 20.75
CA GLU A 218 -19.59 27.04 21.23
C GLU A 218 -20.96 26.33 21.23
N VAL A 219 -21.27 25.56 20.18
CA VAL A 219 -22.59 24.92 20.00
C VAL A 219 -22.64 23.53 20.66
N PHE A 220 -21.54 22.79 20.65
CA PHE A 220 -21.41 21.42 21.16
C PHE A 220 -20.20 21.25 22.10
N PRO A 221 -20.14 21.98 23.23
CA PRO A 221 -18.97 21.99 24.12
C PRO A 221 -18.64 20.62 24.72
N GLU A 222 -19.65 19.83 25.05
CA GLU A 222 -19.47 18.48 25.61
C GLU A 222 -18.85 17.53 24.58
N GLU A 223 -19.34 17.56 23.34
CA GLU A 223 -18.81 16.78 22.22
C GLU A 223 -17.38 17.19 21.85
N PHE A 224 -17.12 18.50 21.82
CA PHE A 224 -15.78 19.03 21.58
C PHE A 224 -14.78 18.50 22.61
N LYS A 225 -15.15 18.49 23.89
CA LYS A 225 -14.34 17.95 24.98
C LYS A 225 -14.18 16.43 24.89
N ALA A 226 -15.27 15.68 24.67
CA ALA A 226 -15.22 14.22 24.54
C ALA A 226 -14.28 13.79 23.41
N ARG A 227 -14.32 14.50 22.27
CA ARG A 227 -13.40 14.25 21.15
C ARG A 227 -11.95 14.59 21.48
N GLN A 228 -11.68 15.56 22.35
CA GLN A 228 -10.31 15.84 22.82
C GLN A 228 -9.78 14.75 23.74
N GLU A 229 -10.65 14.16 24.57
CA GLU A 229 -10.31 13.07 25.50
C GLU A 229 -10.00 11.76 24.77
N ASP A 230 -10.81 11.38 23.77
CA ASP A 230 -10.56 10.18 22.94
C ASP A 230 -10.86 10.42 21.45
N LYS A 231 -9.91 11.05 20.77
CA LYS A 231 -10.02 11.39 19.34
C LYS A 231 -10.20 10.17 18.43
N LEU A 232 -9.75 8.98 18.84
CA LEU A 232 -9.75 7.79 17.98
C LEU A 232 -11.08 7.05 18.05
N ALA A 233 -11.60 6.85 19.26
CA ALA A 233 -12.85 6.11 19.48
C ALA A 233 -14.10 6.98 19.32
N TYR A 234 -14.00 8.30 19.55
CA TYR A 234 -15.12 9.24 19.43
C TYR A 234 -15.84 9.15 18.07
N ARG A 235 -17.17 9.25 18.06
CA ARG A 235 -18.03 9.19 16.88
C ARG A 235 -19.11 10.25 16.93
#